data_AF-E4NKT3-F1
#
_entry.id   AF-E4NKT3-F1
#
_cell.length_a   1.000
_cell.length_b   1.000
_cell.length_c   1.000
_cell.angle_alpha   90.00
_cell.angle_beta   90.00
_cell.angle_gamma   90.00
#
_symmetry.space_group_name_H-M   'P 1'
#
loop_
_entity.id
_entity.type
_entity.pdbx_description
1 polymer ?
#
loop_
_entity_poly.entity_id
_entity_poly.type
_entity_poly.pdbx_seq_one_letter_code
_entity_poly.pdbx_strand_id
1 'polypeptide(L)' 'MAKIVYDDGTGVVEYEAPTIEYDKTRRAWVIRQGGDKPVSIYIPETQVFRVEKQGGR' A
#
# COMPACT_ATOMS: atom_id res chain seq x y z
N MET A 1 11.21 -1.27 5.26
CA MET A 1 10.51 -0.76 4.05
C MET A 1 9.43 -1.74 3.68
N ALA A 2 8.32 -1.31 3.10
CA ALA A 2 7.24 -2.19 2.67
C ALA A 2 6.96 -2.01 1.17
N LYS A 3 6.53 -3.07 0.50
CA LYS A 3 6.15 -3.10 -0.91
C LYS A 3 4.73 -3.60 -1.06
N ILE A 4 3.99 -3.04 -2.00
CA ILE A 4 2.65 -3.49 -2.40
C ILE A 4 2.56 -3.57 -3.91
N VAL A 5 1.91 -4.63 -4.39
CA VAL A 5 1.64 -4.88 -5.81
C VAL A 5 0.14 -4.93 -6.00
N TYR A 6 -0.39 -4.06 -6.86
CA TYR A 6 -1.82 -3.90 -7.07
C TYR A 6 -2.16 -3.48 -8.50
N ASP A 7 -3.41 -3.67 -8.92
CA ASP A 7 -3.95 -3.15 -10.19
C ASP A 7 -4.65 -1.82 -9.96
N ASP A 8 -4.21 -0.75 -10.62
CA ASP A 8 -4.84 0.57 -10.54
C ASP A 8 -5.95 0.81 -11.59
N GLY A 9 -6.26 -0.21 -12.40
CA GLY A 9 -7.20 -0.15 -13.52
C GLY A 9 -6.54 0.16 -14.86
N THR A 10 -5.25 0.52 -14.87
CA THR A 10 -4.45 0.71 -16.09
C THR A 10 -3.35 -0.34 -16.24
N GLY A 11 -3.01 -1.03 -15.15
CA GLY A 11 -2.07 -2.14 -15.12
C GLY A 11 -1.58 -2.47 -13.72
N VAL A 12 -0.65 -3.42 -13.66
CA VAL A 12 -0.03 -3.83 -12.40
C VAL A 12 1.03 -2.81 -12.00
N VAL A 13 0.86 -2.21 -10.82
CA VAL A 13 1.77 -1.25 -10.21
C VAL A 13 2.48 -1.91 -9.03
N GLU A 14 3.79 -1.73 -8.97
CA GLU A 14 4.62 -2.07 -7.81
C GLU A 14 5.02 -0.80 -7.09
N TYR A 15 4.74 -0.73 -5.78
CA TYR A 15 4.95 0.47 -5.00
C TYR A 15 5.68 0.18 -3.69
N GLU A 16 6.77 0.91 -3.44
CA GLU A 16 7.53 0.83 -2.19
C GLU A 16 7.30 2.06 -1.31
N ALA A 17 7.04 1.82 -0.02
CA ALA A 17 6.74 2.86 0.95
C ALA A 17 7.34 2.56 2.33
N PRO A 18 7.59 3.59 3.15
CA PRO A 18 7.97 3.41 4.55
C PRO A 18 6.89 2.66 5.35
N THR A 19 5.61 2.91 5.06
CA THR A 19 4.49 2.35 5.82
C THR A 19 3.34 1.96 4.89
N ILE A 20 2.88 0.71 5.05
CA ILE A 20 1.71 0.15 4.39
C ILE A 20 0.86 -0.55 5.46
N GLU A 21 -0.36 -0.07 5.66
CA GLU A 21 -1.30 -0.54 6.69
C GLU A 21 -2.62 -0.98 6.05
N TYR A 22 -3.29 -1.98 6.63
CA TYR A 22 -4.62 -2.38 6.18
C TYR A 22 -5.69 -1.77 7.08
N ASP A 23 -6.54 -0.91 6.52
CA ASP A 23 -7.71 -0.35 7.17
C ASP A 23 -8.87 -1.36 7.06
N LYS A 24 -9.15 -2.04 8.16
CA LYS A 24 -10.22 -3.06 8.24
C LYS A 24 -11.62 -2.47 8.08
N THR A 25 -11.83 -1.23 8.50
CA THR A 25 -13.13 -0.57 8.41
C THR A 25 -13.46 -0.25 6.96
N ARG A 26 -12.46 0.21 6.19
CA ARG A 26 -12.63 0.55 4.77
C ARG A 26 -12.30 -0.60 3.81
N ARG A 27 -11.78 -1.72 4.34
CA ARG A 27 -11.25 -2.85 3.57
C ARG A 27 -10.28 -2.40 2.47
N ALA A 28 -9.34 -1.53 2.86
CA ALA A 28 -8.40 -0.89 1.94
C ALA A 28 -6.98 -0.85 2.53
N TRP A 29 -5.99 -0.95 1.66
CA TRP A 29 -4.59 -0.72 2.00
C TRP A 29 -4.28 0.77 1.93
N VAL A 30 -3.63 1.28 2.97
CA VAL A 30 -3.22 2.67 3.12
C VAL A 30 -1.71 2.72 3.00
N ILE A 31 -1.23 3.39 1.95
CA ILE A 31 0.19 3.67 1.75
C ILE A 31 0.47 5.07 2.29
N ARG A 32 1.41 5.20 3.23
CA ARG A 32 1.88 6.51 3.72
C ARG A 32 3.31 6.77 3.25
N GLN A 33 3.49 7.84 2.48
CA GLN A 33 4.82 8.36 2.18
C GLN A 33 5.33 9.22 3.34
N GLY A 34 6.62 9.10 3.68
CA GLY A 34 7.29 10.02 4.62
C GLY A 34 7.73 11.29 3.89
N GLY A 35 7.38 12.48 4.42
CA GLY A 35 7.73 13.79 3.85
C GLY A 35 6.94 14.95 4.48
N ASP A 36 7.16 16.19 4.01
CA ASP A 36 6.59 17.44 4.58
C ASP A 36 5.06 17.57 4.44
N LYS A 37 4.45 16.84 3.50
CA LYS A 37 2.99 16.67 3.42
C LYS A 37 2.66 15.19 3.28
N PRO A 38 1.93 14.59 4.23
CA PRO A 38 1.59 13.17 4.16
C PRO A 38 0.61 12.93 3.00
N VAL A 39 1.04 12.14 2.03
CA VAL A 39 0.15 11.61 0.98
C VAL A 39 -0.28 10.22 1.40
N SER A 40 -1.61 10.00 1.45
CA SER A 40 -2.22 8.70 1.72
C SER A 40 -2.92 8.20 0.46
N ILE A 41 -2.54 7.01 -0.01
CA ILE A 41 -3.20 6.33 -1.13
C ILE A 41 -4.03 5.19 -0.55
N TYR A 42 -5.28 5.08 -0.98
CA TYR A 42 -6.20 4.01 -0.60
C TYR A 42 -6.36 3.04 -1.76
N ILE A 43 -6.05 1.77 -1.52
CA ILE A 43 -6.16 0.71 -2.51
C ILE A 43 -7.14 -0.35 -1.99
N PRO A 44 -8.29 -0.56 -2.66
CA PRO A 44 -9.22 -1.64 -2.34
C PRO A 44 -8.53 -3.00 -2.20
N GLU A 45 -8.96 -3.80 -1.22
CA GLU A 45 -8.44 -5.16 -1.00
C GLU A 45 -8.48 -6.02 -2.27
N THR A 46 -9.52 -5.88 -3.08
CA THR A 46 -9.75 -6.67 -4.30
C THR A 46 -8.75 -6.38 -5.41
N GLN A 47 -8.00 -5.28 -5.33
CA GLN A 47 -7.01 -4.88 -6.33
C GLN A 47 -5.59 -5.28 -5.95
N VAL A 48 -5.37 -5.79 -4.74
CA VAL A 48 -4.03 -6.09 -4.23
C VAL A 48 -3.66 -7.54 -4.47
N PHE A 49 -2.56 -7.75 -5.18
CA PHE A 49 -2.02 -9.09 -5.44
C PHE A 49 -1.07 -9.54 -4.33
N ARG A 50 -0.24 -8.63 -3.83
CA ARG A 50 0.80 -8.97 -2.84
C ARG A 50 1.18 -7.75 -2.00
N VAL A 51 1.45 -7.99 -0.73
CA VAL A 51 2.10 -7.01 0.16
C VAL A 51 3.29 -7.69 0.82
N GLU A 52 4.45 -7.03 0.77
CA GLU A 52 5.67 -7.48 1.40
C GLU A 52 6.09 -6.46 2.46
N LYS A 53 6.28 -6.92 3.70
CA LYS A 53 6.86 -6.09 4.75
C LYS A 53 8.30 -6.51 4.94
N GLN A 54 9.25 -5.68 4.51
CA GLN A 54 10.65 -5.88 4.80
C GLN A 54 10.94 -5.28 6.19
N GLY A 55 10.78 -6.14 7.21
CA GLY A 55 11.03 -5.81 8.62
C GLY A 55 10.02 -6.50 9.54
N GLY A 56 10.39 -7.67 10.03
CA GLY A 56 9.68 -8.39 11.08
C GLY A 56 10.57 -9.50 11.62
N ARG A 57 11.34 -9.17 12.66
CA ARG A 57 11.70 -10.13 13.69
C ARG A 57 10.59 -10.11 14.73
#